data_AF-A0A9D1H7Q7-F1
#
_entry.id   AF-A0A9D1H7Q7-F1
#
_cell.length_a   1.000
_cell.length_b   1.000
_cell.length_c   1.000
_cell.angle_alpha   90.00
_cell.angle_beta   90.00
_cell.angle_gamma   90.00
#
_symmetry.space_group_name_H-M   'P 1'
#
loop_
_entity.id
_entity.type
_entity.pdbx_description
1 polymer ?
#
loop_
_entity_poly.entity_id
_entity_poly.type
_entity_poly.pdbx_seq_one_letter_code
_entity_poly.pdbx_strand_id
1 'polypeptide(L)'
;MTQQELAEKMFVTRQAVSRWETGETMPGADMLLQLSRLFGVSVNTLLGSPRKLICQCCGMPLEDDILGRETDGTLNEDYCKWCYDEGAFLTDCTMEEMIDLCLPHMQGDEMAARTYLESVLPTLKRWKNK
;
A
#
# COMPACT_ATOMS: atom_id res chain seq x y z
N MET A 1 -6.27 -12.63 -17.39
CA MET A 1 -5.51 -11.88 -18.41
C MET A 1 -4.53 -12.85 -19.06
N THR A 2 -4.41 -12.84 -20.38
CA THR A 2 -3.44 -13.66 -21.13
C THR A 2 -2.11 -12.92 -21.36
N GLN A 3 -1.04 -13.63 -21.73
CA GLN A 3 0.24 -13.02 -22.10
C GLN A 3 0.10 -12.01 -23.26
N GLN A 4 -0.78 -12.29 -24.22
CA GLN A 4 -1.03 -11.42 -25.37
C GLN A 4 -1.74 -10.13 -24.92
N GLU A 5 -2.78 -10.25 -24.10
CA GLU A 5 -3.50 -9.10 -23.55
C GLU A 5 -2.58 -8.21 -22.69
N LEU A 6 -1.70 -8.81 -21.89
CA LEU A 6 -0.73 -8.07 -21.09
C LEU A 6 0.28 -7.32 -21.98
N ALA A 7 0.80 -7.99 -23.01
CA ALA A 7 1.74 -7.40 -23.95
C ALA A 7 1.15 -6.19 -24.67
N GLU A 8 -0.12 -6.28 -25.08
CA GLU A 8 -0.88 -5.17 -25.69
C GLU A 8 -1.04 -4.00 -24.72
N LYS A 9 -1.44 -4.24 -23.47
CA LYS A 9 -1.59 -3.19 -22.45
C LYS A 9 -0.27 -2.51 -22.08
N MET A 10 0.84 -3.25 -22.15
CA MET A 10 2.18 -2.79 -21.79
C MET A 10 2.99 -2.26 -22.98
N PHE A 11 2.42 -2.29 -24.19
CA PHE A 11 3.11 -1.93 -25.45
C PHE A 11 4.43 -2.68 -25.66
N VAL A 12 4.47 -3.96 -25.29
CA VAL A 12 5.61 -4.87 -25.50
C VAL A 12 5.20 -6.08 -26.34
N THR A 13 6.15 -6.94 -26.67
CA THR A 13 5.84 -8.19 -27.39
C THR A 13 5.38 -9.27 -26.42
N ARG A 14 4.51 -10.19 -26.88
CA ARG A 14 4.16 -11.40 -26.12
C ARG A 14 5.40 -12.18 -25.66
N GLN A 15 6.45 -12.20 -26.50
CA GLN A 15 7.71 -12.86 -26.17
C GLN A 15 8.43 -12.17 -25.01
N ALA A 16 8.41 -10.83 -24.91
CA ALA A 16 8.95 -10.13 -23.75
C ALA A 16 8.23 -10.56 -22.45
N VAL A 17 6.90 -10.56 -22.46
CA VAL A 17 6.09 -11.03 -21.31
C VAL A 17 6.44 -12.48 -20.95
N SER A 18 6.51 -13.38 -21.94
CA SER A 18 6.88 -14.78 -21.69
C SER A 18 8.25 -14.90 -21.03
N ARG A 19 9.23 -14.10 -21.44
CA ARG A 19 10.58 -14.12 -20.84
C ARG A 19 10.63 -13.52 -19.44
N TRP A 20 9.72 -12.61 -19.10
CA TRP A 20 9.56 -12.13 -17.73
C TRP A 20 8.97 -13.22 -16.84
N GLU A 21 7.89 -13.87 -17.29
CA GLU A 21 7.21 -14.92 -16.53
C GLU A 21 8.07 -16.18 -16.33
N THR A 22 8.96 -16.50 -17.28
CA THR A 22 9.91 -17.63 -17.16
C THR A 22 11.20 -17.26 -16.42
N GLY A 23 11.38 -15.99 -16.04
CA GLY A 23 12.59 -15.51 -15.35
C GLY A 23 13.84 -15.39 -16.24
N GLU A 24 13.70 -15.50 -17.56
CA GLU A 24 14.81 -15.31 -18.51
C GLU A 24 15.32 -13.86 -18.54
N THR A 25 14.42 -12.90 -18.34
CA THR A 25 14.74 -11.47 -18.30
C THR A 25 13.88 -10.76 -17.27
N MET A 26 14.37 -9.65 -16.71
CA MET A 26 13.56 -8.79 -15.86
C MET A 26 12.97 -7.62 -16.67
N PRO A 27 11.73 -7.21 -16.39
CA PRO A 27 11.20 -5.94 -16.88
C PRO A 27 12.04 -4.77 -16.37
N GLY A 28 12.15 -3.71 -17.18
CA GLY A 28 12.78 -2.45 -16.77
C GLY A 28 12.01 -1.75 -15.64
N ALA A 29 12.63 -0.74 -15.03
CA ALA A 29 12.03 0.00 -13.91
C ALA A 29 10.70 0.69 -14.29
N ASP A 30 10.62 1.25 -15.49
CA ASP A 30 9.43 1.84 -16.08
C ASP A 30 8.31 0.80 -16.28
N MET A 31 8.67 -0.39 -16.76
CA MET A 31 7.73 -1.50 -16.93
C MET A 31 7.23 -2.02 -15.59
N LEU A 32 8.09 -2.13 -14.58
CA LEU A 32 7.69 -2.52 -13.21
C LEU A 32 6.67 -1.53 -12.62
N LEU A 33 6.86 -0.23 -12.82
CA LEU A 33 5.89 0.79 -12.38
C LEU A 33 4.55 0.67 -13.11
N GLN A 34 4.57 0.41 -14.42
CA GLN A 34 3.34 0.19 -15.18
C GLN A 34 2.61 -1.09 -14.74
N LEU A 35 3.34 -2.19 -14.52
CA LEU A 35 2.78 -3.44 -13.99
C LEU A 35 2.17 -3.23 -12.61
N SER A 36 2.87 -2.49 -11.74
CA SER A 36 2.37 -2.14 -10.40
C SER A 36 1.01 -1.42 -10.49
N ARG A 37 0.90 -0.42 -11.37
CA ARG A 37 -0.38 0.29 -11.61
C ARG A 37 -1.44 -0.61 -12.22
N LEU A 38 -1.08 -1.45 -13.20
CA LEU A 38 -2.01 -2.32 -13.91
C LEU A 38 -2.63 -3.38 -13.00
N PHE A 39 -1.81 -3.97 -12.12
CA PHE A 39 -2.24 -5.03 -11.21
C PHE A 39 -2.69 -4.52 -9.84
N GLY A 40 -2.41 -3.25 -9.52
CA GLY A 40 -2.74 -2.67 -8.22
C GLY A 40 -1.92 -3.27 -7.07
N VAL A 41 -0.68 -3.68 -7.34
CA VAL A 41 0.24 -4.27 -6.35
C VAL A 41 1.55 -3.50 -6.30
N SER A 42 2.24 -3.51 -5.17
CA SER A 42 3.55 -2.85 -5.05
C SER A 42 4.61 -3.51 -5.93
N VAL A 43 5.66 -2.75 -6.30
CA VAL A 43 6.80 -3.31 -7.04
C VAL A 43 7.50 -4.40 -6.23
N ASN A 44 7.55 -4.28 -4.91
CA ASN A 44 8.11 -5.29 -4.02
C ASN A 44 7.34 -6.62 -4.10
N THR A 45 6.02 -6.57 -4.24
CA THR A 45 5.19 -7.76 -4.51
C THR A 45 5.54 -8.39 -5.85
N LEU A 46 5.71 -7.59 -6.92
CA LEU A 46 6.14 -8.09 -8.23
C LEU A 46 7.53 -8.77 -8.19
N LEU A 47 8.42 -8.30 -7.32
CA LEU A 47 9.76 -8.86 -7.13
C LEU A 47 9.79 -10.04 -6.12
N GLY A 48 8.64 -10.50 -5.63
CA GLY A 48 8.55 -11.62 -4.69
C GLY A 48 9.12 -11.31 -3.30
N SER A 49 9.24 -10.03 -2.93
CA SER A 49 9.76 -9.57 -1.63
C SER A 49 8.78 -8.59 -0.97
N PRO A 50 7.52 -8.98 -0.70
CA PRO A 50 6.54 -8.09 -0.09
C PRO A 50 7.06 -7.58 1.25
N ARG A 51 7.10 -6.26 1.42
CA ARG A 51 7.52 -5.64 2.67
C ARG A 51 6.37 -5.68 3.65
N LYS A 52 6.63 -6.07 4.89
CA LYS A 52 5.68 -5.87 5.99
C LYS A 52 5.67 -4.39 6.34
N LEU A 53 4.73 -3.67 5.74
CA LEU A 53 4.52 -2.25 5.96
C LEU A 53 3.42 -2.07 7.01
N ILE A 54 3.48 -0.95 7.74
CA ILE A 54 2.40 -0.51 8.62
C ILE A 54 2.01 0.91 8.23
N CYS A 55 0.71 1.19 8.29
CA CYS A 55 0.17 2.51 8.03
C CYS A 55 0.78 3.51 9.03
N GLN A 56 1.45 4.52 8.50
CA GLN A 56 2.11 5.58 9.25
C GLN A 56 1.13 6.63 9.79
N CYS A 57 -0.18 6.34 9.72
CA CYS A 57 -1.27 7.10 10.32
C CYS A 57 -1.99 6.30 11.41
N CYS A 58 -2.52 5.12 11.10
CA CYS A 58 -3.34 4.33 12.06
C CYS A 58 -2.63 3.09 12.63
N GLY A 59 -1.42 2.77 12.19
CA GLY A 59 -0.65 1.60 12.66
C GLY A 59 -1.10 0.25 12.08
N MET A 60 -2.15 0.23 11.25
CA MET A 60 -2.66 -0.99 10.63
C MET A 60 -1.60 -1.62 9.70
N PRO A 61 -1.41 -2.95 9.73
CA PRO A 61 -0.59 -3.64 8.73
C PRO A 61 -1.08 -3.34 7.31
N LEU A 62 -0.16 -3.10 6.39
CA LEU A 62 -0.49 -2.78 5.01
C LEU A 62 -0.29 -4.01 4.11
N GLU A 63 -1.30 -4.23 3.27
CA GLU A 63 -1.32 -5.15 2.14
C GLU A 63 -1.67 -4.34 0.88
N ASP A 64 -1.32 -4.85 -0.29
CA ASP A 64 -1.43 -4.10 -1.55
C ASP A 64 -2.87 -3.59 -1.84
N ASP A 65 -3.90 -4.31 -1.40
CA ASP A 65 -5.32 -4.00 -1.60
C ASP A 65 -5.88 -2.92 -0.64
N ILE A 66 -5.10 -2.55 0.39
CA ILE A 66 -5.47 -1.55 1.39
C ILE A 66 -4.55 -0.33 1.36
N LEU A 67 -3.54 -0.28 0.48
CA LEU A 67 -2.71 0.91 0.26
C LEU A 67 -3.54 2.08 -0.27
N GLY A 68 -3.27 3.27 0.25
CA GLY A 68 -3.78 4.53 -0.30
C GLY A 68 -3.11 4.86 -1.63
N ARG A 69 -3.59 5.90 -2.31
CA ARG A 69 -3.05 6.31 -3.61
C ARG A 69 -2.62 7.77 -3.65
N GLU A 70 -1.61 8.02 -4.45
CA GLU A 70 -1.25 9.36 -4.89
C GLU A 70 -2.22 9.88 -5.96
N THR A 71 -2.14 11.18 -6.29
CA THR A 71 -2.97 11.80 -7.33
C THR A 71 -2.82 11.16 -8.72
N ASP A 72 -1.69 10.51 -9.01
CA ASP A 72 -1.44 9.81 -10.27
C ASP A 72 -1.86 8.31 -10.23
N GLY A 73 -2.49 7.88 -9.13
CA GLY A 73 -2.95 6.51 -8.91
C GLY A 73 -1.87 5.54 -8.43
N THR A 74 -0.61 5.99 -8.26
CA THR A 74 0.45 5.16 -7.67
C THR A 74 0.13 4.80 -6.23
N LEU A 75 0.55 3.60 -5.81
CA LEU A 75 0.32 3.12 -4.46
C LEU A 75 1.22 3.86 -3.46
N ASN A 76 0.62 4.29 -2.36
CA ASN A 76 1.34 4.88 -1.24
C ASN A 76 1.70 3.78 -0.22
N GLU A 77 2.99 3.45 -0.10
CA GLU A 77 3.49 2.42 0.83
C GLU A 77 3.49 2.86 2.31
N ASP A 78 3.16 4.13 2.60
CA ASP A 78 3.14 4.69 3.95
C ASP A 78 1.74 4.69 4.57
N TYR A 79 0.66 4.75 3.79
CA TYR A 79 -0.69 4.98 4.33
C TYR A 79 -1.72 4.04 3.70
N CYS A 80 -2.74 3.67 4.49
CA CYS A 80 -3.88 2.91 3.97
C CYS A 80 -4.92 3.82 3.32
N LYS A 81 -5.74 3.24 2.44
CA LYS A 81 -6.84 3.91 1.70
C LYS A 81 -7.90 4.56 2.58
N TRP A 82 -7.96 4.22 3.87
CA TRP A 82 -8.89 4.83 4.83
C TRP A 82 -8.28 6.05 5.56
N CYS A 83 -6.95 6.15 5.58
CA CYS A 83 -6.25 7.29 6.15
C CYS A 83 -5.92 8.33 5.09
N TYR A 84 -5.55 7.87 3.89
CA TYR A 84 -5.00 8.69 2.83
C TYR A 84 -5.46 8.15 1.48
N ASP A 85 -5.97 9.04 0.62
CA ASP A 85 -6.26 8.70 -0.77
C ASP A 85 -6.22 9.96 -1.65
N GLU A 86 -6.04 9.76 -2.94
CA GLU A 86 -5.95 10.85 -3.94
C GLU A 86 -4.98 11.98 -3.55
N GLY A 87 -3.86 11.65 -2.93
CA GLY A 87 -2.85 12.64 -2.56
C GLY A 87 -3.10 13.40 -1.24
N ALA A 88 -4.15 13.07 -0.49
CA ALA A 88 -4.53 13.78 0.73
C ALA A 88 -4.99 12.87 1.88
N PHE A 89 -4.85 13.35 3.11
CA PHE A 89 -5.47 12.68 4.26
C PHE A 89 -6.98 12.88 4.22
N LEU A 90 -7.72 11.78 4.39
CA LEU A 90 -9.18 11.77 4.32
C LEU A 90 -9.85 12.41 5.55
N THR A 91 -9.13 12.44 6.67
CA THR A 91 -9.63 12.98 7.93
C THR A 91 -8.57 13.84 8.60
N ASP A 92 -8.89 15.11 8.83
CA ASP A 92 -8.17 15.95 9.77
C ASP A 92 -8.69 15.66 11.18
N CYS A 93 -7.87 14.95 11.95
CA CYS A 93 -8.19 14.56 13.30
C CYS A 93 -6.93 14.57 14.17
N THR A 94 -7.17 14.70 15.47
CA THR A 94 -6.20 14.52 16.55
C THR A 94 -5.81 13.04 16.69
N MET A 95 -4.79 12.78 17.49
CA MET A 95 -4.36 11.42 17.80
C MET A 95 -5.43 10.68 18.61
N GLU A 96 -6.08 11.35 19.58
CA GLU A 96 -7.15 10.77 20.40
C GLU A 96 -8.34 10.37 19.51
N GLU A 97 -8.76 11.23 18.60
CA GLU A 97 -9.82 10.89 17.64
C GLU A 97 -9.41 9.73 16.71
N MET A 98 -8.13 9.62 16.33
CA MET A 98 -7.64 8.46 15.56
C MET A 98 -7.73 7.16 16.38
N ILE A 99 -7.46 7.21 17.69
CA ILE A 99 -7.64 6.05 18.57
C ILE A 99 -9.10 5.62 18.55
N ASP A 100 -10.01 6.57 18.75
CA ASP A 100 -11.45 6.30 18.79
C ASP A 100 -11.99 5.77 17.45
N LEU A 101 -11.40 6.19 16.32
CA LEU A 101 -11.70 5.65 14.99
C LEU A 101 -11.18 4.21 14.79
N CYS A 102 -10.02 3.87 15.36
CA CYS A 102 -9.41 2.55 15.23
C CYS A 102 -10.03 1.50 16.17
N LEU A 103 -10.43 1.90 17.37
CA LEU A 103 -10.90 0.99 18.43
C LEU A 103 -12.02 0.02 17.98
N PRO A 104 -13.08 0.46 17.28
CA PRO A 104 -14.15 -0.44 16.82
C PRO A 104 -13.69 -1.52 15.83
N HIS A 105 -12.53 -1.33 15.21
CA HIS A 105 -11.96 -2.27 14.23
C HIS A 105 -10.90 -3.18 14.84
N MET A 106 -10.57 -3.01 16.13
CA MET A 106 -9.64 -3.89 16.83
C MET A 106 -10.35 -5.11 17.40
N GLN A 107 -9.65 -6.25 17.37
CA GLN A 107 -10.12 -7.47 18.01
C GLN A 107 -9.59 -7.54 19.45
N GLY A 108 -10.39 -8.08 20.36
CA GLY A 108 -9.98 -8.33 21.75
C GLY A 108 -10.52 -7.29 22.73
N ASP A 109 -9.81 -7.12 23.85
CA ASP A 109 -10.19 -6.22 24.93
C ASP A 109 -9.95 -4.76 24.52
N GLU A 110 -10.98 -3.92 24.68
CA GLU A 110 -10.97 -2.52 24.24
C GLU A 110 -9.92 -1.69 25.01
N MET A 111 -9.76 -1.92 26.31
CA MET A 111 -8.79 -1.19 27.13
C MET A 111 -7.35 -1.56 26.74
N ALA A 112 -7.09 -2.83 26.47
CA ALA A 112 -5.80 -3.28 25.93
C ALA A 112 -5.54 -2.71 24.53
N ALA A 113 -6.54 -2.69 23.65
CA ALA A 113 -6.44 -2.08 22.33
C ALA A 113 -6.13 -0.57 22.40
N ARG A 114 -6.78 0.15 23.32
CA ARG A 114 -6.53 1.57 23.57
C ARG A 114 -5.09 1.81 24.01
N THR A 115 -4.66 1.07 25.03
CA THR A 115 -3.28 1.15 25.56
C THR A 115 -2.25 0.89 24.47
N TYR A 116 -2.51 -0.10 23.60
CA TYR A 116 -1.65 -0.38 22.46
C TYR A 116 -1.58 0.80 21.48
N LEU A 117 -2.73 1.35 21.06
CA LEU A 117 -2.77 2.47 20.13
C LEU A 117 -2.10 3.73 20.70
N GLU A 118 -2.31 4.04 21.98
CA GLU A 118 -1.64 5.14 22.68
C GLU A 118 -0.11 5.00 22.66
N SER A 119 0.40 3.77 22.69
CA SER A 119 1.84 3.51 22.60
C SER A 119 2.38 3.59 21.15
N VAL A 120 1.58 3.20 20.17
CA VAL A 120 2.02 3.05 18.78
C VAL A 120 1.88 4.34 17.99
N LEU A 121 0.74 5.01 18.05
CA LEU A 121 0.45 6.18 17.22
C LEU A 121 1.53 7.29 17.34
N PRO A 122 2.05 7.66 18.52
CA PRO A 122 3.11 8.66 18.63
C PRO A 122 4.39 8.35 17.85
N THR A 123 4.62 7.07 17.52
CA THR A 123 5.83 6.64 16.81
C THR A 123 5.71 6.75 15.28
N LEU A 124 4.51 6.99 14.74
CA LEU A 124 4.24 6.98 13.31
C LEU A 124 4.48 8.35 12.65
N LYS A 125 4.81 8.36 11.34
CA LYS A 125 5.20 9.58 10.62
C LYS A 125 4.17 10.71 10.70
N ARG A 126 2.85 10.43 10.63
CA ARG A 126 1.79 11.46 10.71
C ARG A 126 1.86 12.27 12.01
N TRP A 127 2.33 11.66 13.10
CA TRP A 127 2.18 12.20 14.45
C TRP A 127 3.50 12.73 15.05
N LYS A 128 4.65 12.37 14.48
CA LYS A 128 5.98 12.73 15.01
C LYS A 128 6.26 14.24 15.18
N ASN A 129 5.44 15.11 14.59
CA ASN A 129 5.60 16.57 14.63
C ASN A 129 4.28 17.34 14.88
N LYS A 130 3.25 16.67 15.42
CA LYS A 130 1.97 17.29 15.80
C LYS A 130 1.87 17.48 17.31
#